data_AF-A0A7K7RKG3-F1
#
_entry.id   AF-A0A7K7RKG3-F1
#
_cell.length_a   1.000
_cell.length_b   1.000
_cell.length_c   1.000
_cell.angle_alpha   90.00
_cell.angle_beta   90.00
_cell.angle_gamma   90.00
#
_symmetry.space_group_name_H-M   'P 1'
#
loop_
_entity.id
_entity.type
_entity.pdbx_description
1 polymer ?
#
loop_
_entity_poly.entity_id
_entity_poly.type
_entity_poly.pdbx_seq_one_letter_code
_entity_poly.pdbx_strand_id
1 'polypeptide(L)'
;TVFYDRHFSCENCDGCVSGGFDAATSQIVLCQNNIRQQSHMNRVVTHELIHAFDHCRAHVDWFKNVKHLACSEIRAANLSGDCTLMNEIARFKFGLKGHHQTCVRDRAIRSILAVRKVSKETAEKAVDEVFDACFNDLEPFGRIPHSKADAKRAYRDFQNRDRYTANL
;
A
#
# COMPACT_ATOMS: atom_id res chain seq x y z
N THR A 1 20.39 1.97 -19.08
CA THR A 1 19.36 2.74 -19.84
C THR A 1 18.06 2.59 -19.09
N VAL A 2 17.47 3.69 -18.62
CA VAL A 2 16.17 3.64 -17.94
C VAL A 2 15.09 3.50 -19.01
N PHE A 3 14.33 2.41 -18.98
CA PHE A 3 13.27 2.13 -19.97
C PHE A 3 11.96 2.79 -19.53
N TYR A 4 11.66 3.97 -20.07
CA TYR A 4 10.44 4.73 -19.76
C TYR A 4 9.13 4.03 -20.18
N ASP A 5 9.19 2.99 -21.02
CA ASP A 5 8.02 2.24 -21.49
C ASP A 5 7.65 1.04 -20.59
N ARG A 6 8.46 0.75 -19.56
CA ARG A 6 8.25 -0.40 -18.68
C ARG A 6 7.80 0.08 -17.31
N HIS A 7 6.56 -0.23 -16.90
CA HIS A 7 6.04 0.09 -15.57
C HIS A 7 6.23 -1.02 -14.53
N PHE A 8 6.54 -2.24 -14.96
CA PHE A 8 6.82 -3.38 -14.09
C PHE A 8 8.17 -4.00 -14.46
N SER A 9 9.05 -4.19 -13.48
CA SER A 9 10.29 -4.96 -13.64
C SER A 9 10.34 -6.11 -12.65
N CYS A 10 10.66 -7.30 -13.12
CA CYS A 10 10.90 -8.47 -12.26
C CYS A 10 12.40 -8.63 -12.11
N GLU A 11 12.89 -8.55 -10.88
CA GLU A 11 14.31 -8.56 -10.56
C GLU A 11 14.62 -9.62 -9.51
N ASN A 12 15.88 -10.06 -9.46
CA ASN A 12 16.40 -10.78 -8.30
C ASN A 12 16.92 -9.75 -7.30
N CYS A 13 16.31 -9.71 -6.11
CA CYS A 13 16.67 -8.75 -5.07
C CYS A 13 17.45 -9.40 -3.94
N ASP A 14 18.37 -8.64 -3.34
CA ASP A 14 19.03 -9.01 -2.10
C ASP A 14 18.13 -8.71 -0.89
N GLY A 15 18.09 -9.62 0.08
CA GLY A 15 17.30 -9.48 1.30
C GLY A 15 15.84 -9.96 1.19
N CYS A 16 15.02 -9.60 2.19
CA CYS A 16 13.66 -10.11 2.37
C CYS A 16 12.56 -9.20 1.77
N VAL A 17 12.90 -8.27 0.89
CA VAL A 17 11.94 -7.34 0.27
C VAL A 17 11.26 -8.03 -0.92
N SER A 18 9.94 -7.93 -1.03
CA SER A 18 9.17 -8.58 -2.10
C SER A 18 8.90 -7.65 -3.30
N GLY A 19 9.00 -6.33 -3.13
CA GLY A 19 8.82 -5.36 -4.19
C GLY A 19 9.04 -3.93 -3.70
N GLY A 20 8.92 -2.97 -4.61
CA GLY A 20 9.02 -1.55 -4.30
C GLY A 20 8.64 -0.65 -5.48
N PHE A 21 8.11 0.53 -5.19
CA PHE A 21 7.84 1.58 -6.16
C PHE A 21 9.00 2.58 -6.24
N ASP A 22 9.58 2.74 -7.43
CA ASP A 22 10.57 3.77 -7.72
C ASP A 22 9.88 5.01 -8.31
N ALA A 23 9.77 6.06 -7.49
CA ALA A 23 9.17 7.33 -7.89
C ALA A 23 9.96 8.08 -8.98
N ALA A 24 11.28 7.88 -9.09
CA ALA A 24 12.10 8.57 -10.09
C ALA A 24 11.81 8.07 -11.51
N THR A 25 11.49 6.79 -11.64
CA THR A 25 11.22 6.13 -12.92
C THR A 25 9.75 5.74 -13.10
N SER A 26 8.92 5.91 -12.07
CA SER A 26 7.52 5.44 -12.03
C SER A 26 7.40 3.95 -12.37
N GLN A 27 8.31 3.15 -11.79
CA GLN A 27 8.37 1.70 -11.99
C GLN A 27 8.04 0.95 -10.69
N ILE A 28 7.30 -0.15 -10.85
CA ILE A 28 7.10 -1.15 -9.81
C ILE A 28 8.11 -2.27 -10.03
N VAL A 29 8.98 -2.48 -9.05
CA VAL A 29 9.94 -3.58 -9.02
C VAL A 29 9.36 -4.72 -8.20
N LEU A 30 9.35 -5.92 -8.77
CA LEU A 30 8.93 -7.16 -8.11
C LEU A 30 10.15 -8.05 -7.91
N CYS A 31 10.44 -8.40 -6.66
CA CYS A 31 11.54 -9.27 -6.30
C CYS A 31 11.11 -10.74 -6.46
N GLN A 32 11.25 -11.25 -7.69
CA GLN A 32 10.68 -12.54 -8.09
C GLN A 32 11.19 -13.71 -7.23
N ASN A 33 12.42 -13.62 -6.73
CA ASN A 33 13.05 -14.62 -5.86
C ASN A 33 12.41 -14.71 -4.46
N ASN A 34 11.66 -13.69 -4.04
CA ASN A 34 10.99 -13.62 -2.74
C ASN A 34 9.47 -13.88 -2.81
N ILE A 35 8.91 -13.96 -4.01
CA ILE A 35 7.47 -14.19 -4.24
C ILE A 35 7.23 -15.65 -4.63
N ARG A 36 6.69 -16.44 -3.68
CA ARG A 36 6.43 -17.88 -3.89
C ARG A 36 4.98 -18.25 -4.22
N GLN A 37 4.04 -17.32 -4.03
CA GLN A 37 2.60 -17.60 -4.17
C GLN A 37 1.90 -16.43 -4.87
N GLN A 38 0.90 -16.74 -5.70
CA GLN A 38 0.07 -15.74 -6.38
C GLN A 38 -0.62 -14.78 -5.41
N SER A 39 -1.05 -15.27 -4.25
CA SER A 39 -1.66 -14.45 -3.20
C SER A 39 -0.68 -13.41 -2.63
N HIS A 40 0.58 -13.78 -2.44
CA HIS A 40 1.64 -12.87 -2.01
C HIS A 40 1.94 -11.85 -3.12
N MET A 41 2.05 -12.29 -4.38
CA MET A 41 2.24 -11.40 -5.52
C MET A 41 1.13 -10.35 -5.61
N ASN A 42 -0.14 -10.76 -5.49
CA ASN A 42 -1.28 -9.86 -5.56
C ASN A 42 -1.20 -8.75 -4.50
N ARG A 43 -0.79 -9.10 -3.27
CA ARG A 43 -0.64 -8.13 -2.18
C ARG A 43 0.48 -7.14 -2.48
N VAL A 44 1.66 -7.63 -2.89
CA VAL A 44 2.82 -6.79 -3.25
C VAL A 44 2.45 -5.85 -4.40
N VAL A 45 1.92 -6.38 -5.50
CA VAL A 45 1.51 -5.57 -6.65
C VAL A 45 0.47 -4.52 -6.26
N THR A 46 -0.51 -4.87 -5.44
CA THR A 46 -1.52 -3.90 -4.99
C THR A 46 -0.90 -2.82 -4.09
N HIS A 47 0.02 -3.20 -3.21
CA HIS A 47 0.76 -2.29 -2.34
C HIS A 47 1.52 -1.25 -3.17
N GLU A 48 2.35 -1.71 -4.12
CA GLU A 48 3.14 -0.82 -4.97
C GLU A 48 2.27 0.01 -5.94
N LEU A 49 1.13 -0.51 -6.38
CA LEU A 49 0.17 0.25 -7.17
C LEU A 49 -0.48 1.38 -6.37
N ILE A 50 -0.69 1.22 -5.06
CA ILE A 50 -1.16 2.32 -4.20
C ILE A 50 -0.10 3.41 -4.10
N HIS A 51 1.18 3.05 -3.97
CA HIS A 51 2.26 4.04 -4.04
C HIS A 51 2.30 4.77 -5.38
N ALA A 52 2.17 4.05 -6.50
CA ALA A 52 2.11 4.66 -7.82
C ALA A 52 0.89 5.60 -7.96
N PHE A 53 -0.27 5.19 -7.47
CA PHE A 53 -1.47 6.01 -7.47
C PHE A 53 -1.31 7.27 -6.63
N ASP A 54 -0.75 7.15 -5.42
CA ASP A 54 -0.50 8.28 -4.53
C ASP A 54 0.54 9.24 -5.12
N HIS A 55 1.58 8.71 -5.77
CA HIS A 55 2.57 9.52 -6.48
C HIS A 55 1.91 10.44 -7.51
N CYS A 56 1.00 9.89 -8.31
CA CYS A 56 0.30 10.61 -9.37
C CYS A 56 -0.75 11.59 -8.83
N ARG A 57 -1.56 11.17 -7.86
CA ARG A 57 -2.72 11.94 -7.35
C ARG A 57 -2.34 12.97 -6.29
N ALA A 58 -1.46 12.59 -5.36
CA ALA A 58 -1.17 13.36 -4.16
C ALA A 58 0.22 14.02 -4.18
N HIS A 59 0.97 13.85 -5.26
CA HIS A 59 2.32 14.42 -5.44
C HIS A 59 3.22 14.15 -4.21
N VAL A 60 3.25 12.89 -3.77
CA VAL A 60 3.98 12.44 -2.58
C VAL A 60 5.46 12.85 -2.68
N ASP A 61 5.95 13.56 -1.65
CA ASP A 61 7.37 13.85 -1.49
C ASP A 61 8.01 12.70 -0.73
N TRP A 62 8.40 11.68 -1.50
CA TRP A 62 8.96 10.43 -0.98
C TRP A 62 10.20 10.64 -0.12
N PHE A 63 11.00 11.68 -0.40
CA PHE A 63 12.35 11.84 0.14
C PHE A 63 12.50 12.84 1.26
N LYS A 64 11.82 13.98 1.16
CA LYS A 64 12.02 15.09 2.11
C LYS A 64 10.92 15.15 3.16
N ASN A 65 9.78 14.50 2.91
CA ASN A 65 8.63 14.56 3.82
C ASN A 65 8.22 13.17 4.34
N VAL A 66 8.66 12.86 5.57
CA VAL A 66 8.35 11.59 6.24
C VAL A 66 6.84 11.39 6.43
N LYS A 67 6.06 12.47 6.58
CA LYS A 67 4.60 12.37 6.72
C LYS A 67 3.92 11.96 5.42
N HIS A 68 4.43 12.43 4.26
CA HIS A 68 3.91 12.01 2.95
C HIS A 68 4.20 10.52 2.72
N LEU A 69 5.42 10.08 3.02
CA LEU A 69 5.77 8.67 2.99
C LEU A 69 4.87 7.86 3.93
N ALA A 70 4.75 8.27 5.20
CA ALA A 70 3.92 7.58 6.18
C ALA A 70 2.46 7.45 5.73
N CYS A 71 1.90 8.50 5.13
CA CYS A 71 0.54 8.48 4.60
C CYS A 71 0.36 7.43 3.50
N SER A 72 1.30 7.36 2.55
CA SER A 72 1.23 6.37 1.47
C SER A 72 1.42 4.94 1.98
N GLU A 73 2.30 4.74 2.97
CA GLU A 73 2.50 3.44 3.64
C GLU A 73 1.26 2.98 4.41
N ILE A 74 0.56 3.90 5.10
CA ILE A 74 -0.72 3.62 5.76
C ILE A 74 -1.74 3.16 4.73
N ARG A 75 -1.88 3.88 3.62
CA ARG A 75 -2.83 3.54 2.55
C ARG A 75 -2.49 2.20 1.91
N ALA A 76 -1.22 1.97 1.59
CA ALA A 76 -0.77 0.73 0.97
C ALA A 76 -1.00 -0.48 1.90
N ALA A 77 -0.68 -0.38 3.19
CA ALA A 77 -0.97 -1.44 4.16
C ALA A 77 -2.48 -1.67 4.37
N ASN A 78 -3.28 -0.59 4.35
CA ASN A 78 -4.73 -0.64 4.55
C ASN A 78 -5.45 -1.31 3.37
N LEU A 79 -5.06 -0.98 2.13
CA LEU A 79 -5.82 -1.32 0.92
C LEU A 79 -5.27 -2.53 0.15
N SER A 80 -4.01 -2.92 0.34
CA SER A 80 -3.38 -4.04 -0.39
C SER A 80 -3.79 -5.43 0.09
N GLY A 81 -4.45 -5.50 1.25
CA GLY A 81 -4.73 -6.76 1.93
C GLY A 81 -3.56 -7.33 2.73
N ASP A 82 -2.50 -6.54 2.96
CA ASP A 82 -1.37 -6.88 3.85
C ASP A 82 -1.80 -7.25 5.28
N CYS A 83 -2.89 -6.62 5.74
CA CYS A 83 -3.50 -6.81 7.05
C CYS A 83 -4.76 -7.69 7.05
N THR A 84 -4.96 -8.51 6.01
CA THR A 84 -6.09 -9.47 5.98
C THR A 84 -5.95 -10.57 7.04
N LEU A 85 -7.07 -10.90 7.69
CA LEU A 85 -7.19 -11.79 8.86
C LEU A 85 -6.51 -13.17 8.72
N MET A 86 -6.32 -13.68 7.49
CA MET A 86 -5.58 -14.94 7.24
C MET A 86 -4.11 -14.89 7.67
N ASN A 87 -3.48 -13.71 7.72
CA ASN A 87 -2.12 -13.55 8.23
C ASN A 87 -2.05 -13.42 9.76
N GLU A 88 -3.19 -13.19 10.43
CA GLU A 88 -3.30 -12.90 11.86
C GLU A 88 -3.79 -14.11 12.68
N ILE A 89 -4.45 -15.11 12.04
CA ILE A 89 -4.76 -16.39 12.71
C ILE A 89 -3.47 -17.11 13.15
N ALA A 90 -2.36 -16.93 12.42
CA ALA A 90 -1.03 -17.42 12.81
C ALA A 90 -0.43 -16.68 14.02
N ARG A 91 -1.02 -15.55 14.47
CA ARG A 91 -0.52 -14.68 15.55
C ARG A 91 -1.31 -14.77 16.86
N PHE A 92 -2.25 -15.72 16.99
CA PHE A 92 -2.90 -16.10 18.27
C PHE A 92 -3.54 -14.96 19.10
N LYS A 93 -3.96 -13.85 18.50
CA LYS A 93 -4.59 -12.73 19.23
C LYS A 93 -6.08 -12.61 18.91
N PHE A 94 -6.92 -13.29 19.72
CA PHE A 94 -8.37 -13.11 19.71
C PHE A 94 -8.74 -11.74 20.30
N GLY A 95 -9.47 -10.88 19.56
CA GLY A 95 -9.99 -9.60 20.08
C GLY A 95 -10.53 -8.63 19.01
N LEU A 96 -11.80 -8.78 18.61
CA LEU A 96 -12.39 -8.30 17.35
C LEU A 96 -12.69 -6.78 17.19
N LYS A 97 -11.84 -5.86 17.70
CA LYS A 97 -11.96 -4.41 17.39
C LYS A 97 -10.58 -3.74 17.54
N GLY A 98 -10.04 -3.18 16.46
CA GLY A 98 -8.75 -2.47 16.47
C GLY A 98 -7.56 -3.18 15.80
N HIS A 99 -7.63 -4.50 15.56
CA HIS A 99 -6.49 -5.26 15.00
C HIS A 99 -6.03 -4.79 13.63
N HIS A 100 -6.97 -4.44 12.74
CA HIS A 100 -6.61 -3.95 11.41
C HIS A 100 -5.85 -2.63 11.49
N GLN A 101 -6.29 -1.68 12.32
CA GLN A 101 -5.57 -0.43 12.53
C GLN A 101 -4.20 -0.64 13.13
N THR A 102 -4.06 -1.52 14.13
CA THR A 102 -2.75 -1.88 14.70
C THR A 102 -1.82 -2.48 13.66
N CYS A 103 -2.31 -3.43 12.85
CA CYS A 103 -1.51 -4.00 11.77
C CYS A 103 -1.08 -2.93 10.74
N VAL A 104 -1.98 -2.02 10.36
CA VAL A 104 -1.67 -0.94 9.42
C VAL A 104 -0.59 0.00 10.00
N ARG A 105 -0.71 0.38 11.28
CA ARG A 105 0.32 1.18 11.97
C ARG A 105 1.67 0.47 11.97
N ASP A 106 1.69 -0.78 12.44
CA ASP A 106 2.92 -1.57 12.54
C ASP A 106 3.60 -1.76 11.19
N ARG A 107 2.81 -2.05 10.14
CA ARG A 107 3.31 -2.18 8.76
C ARG A 107 3.90 -0.87 8.25
N ALA A 108 3.19 0.25 8.40
CA ALA A 108 3.66 1.54 7.93
C ALA A 108 4.96 1.96 8.62
N ILE A 109 5.07 1.79 9.94
CA ILE A 109 6.31 2.06 10.69
C ILE A 109 7.46 1.20 10.15
N ARG A 110 7.21 -0.10 9.93
CA ARG A 110 8.23 -1.03 9.42
C ARG A 110 8.73 -0.64 8.03
N SER A 111 7.83 -0.25 7.13
CA SER A 111 8.19 0.19 5.79
C SER A 111 9.04 1.46 5.84
N ILE A 112 8.61 2.49 6.61
CA ILE A 112 9.37 3.74 6.78
C ILE A 112 10.80 3.45 7.24
N LEU A 113 10.97 2.61 8.26
CA LEU A 113 12.29 2.26 8.81
C LEU A 113 13.16 1.45 7.84
N ALA A 114 12.54 0.73 6.90
CA ALA A 114 13.27 -0.01 5.88
C ALA A 114 13.83 0.90 4.78
N VAL A 115 13.15 2.01 4.47
CA VAL A 115 13.52 2.92 3.36
C VAL A 115 14.13 4.24 3.81
N ARG A 116 13.96 4.65 5.08
CA ARG A 116 14.45 5.91 5.64
C ARG A 116 15.32 5.69 6.86
N LYS A 117 16.44 6.42 6.91
CA LYS A 117 17.30 6.53 8.09
C LYS A 117 16.71 7.53 9.09
N VAL A 118 15.63 7.12 9.78
CA VAL A 118 14.98 7.88 10.86
C VAL A 118 14.89 7.03 12.12
N SER A 119 14.72 7.67 13.28
CA SER A 119 14.46 6.93 14.51
C SER A 119 13.07 6.29 14.48
N LYS A 120 12.90 5.19 15.21
CA LYS A 120 11.60 4.54 15.40
C LYS A 120 10.55 5.53 15.93
N GLU A 121 10.92 6.36 16.92
CA GLU A 121 10.06 7.40 17.47
C GLU A 121 9.62 8.43 16.41
N THR A 122 10.51 8.82 15.50
CA THR A 122 10.18 9.73 14.39
C THR A 122 9.17 9.08 13.44
N ALA A 123 9.35 7.79 13.13
CA ALA A 123 8.43 7.05 12.26
C ALA A 123 7.05 6.88 12.92
N GLU A 124 7.01 6.50 14.21
CA GLU A 124 5.77 6.39 15.01
C GLU A 124 5.02 7.72 15.03
N LYS A 125 5.70 8.81 15.37
CA LYS A 125 5.10 10.14 15.39
C LYS A 125 4.55 10.55 14.03
N ALA A 126 5.30 10.32 12.95
CA ALA A 126 4.84 10.65 11.60
C ALA A 126 3.59 9.84 11.19
N VAL A 127 3.54 8.55 11.54
CA VAL A 127 2.38 7.68 11.31
C VAL A 127 1.18 8.16 12.12
N ASP A 128 1.37 8.43 13.42
CA ASP A 128 0.28 8.86 14.30
C ASP A 128 -0.34 10.19 13.87
N GLU A 129 0.48 11.16 13.46
CA GLU A 129 0.00 12.48 13.01
C GLU A 129 -0.87 12.44 11.75
N VAL A 130 -0.65 11.50 10.84
CA VAL A 130 -1.39 11.42 9.57
C VAL A 130 -2.41 10.27 9.52
N PHE A 131 -2.43 9.40 10.53
CA PHE A 131 -3.14 8.14 10.45
C PHE A 131 -4.61 8.29 10.11
N ASP A 132 -5.35 9.13 10.83
CA ASP A 132 -6.80 9.22 10.65
C ASP A 132 -7.16 9.73 9.25
N ALA A 133 -6.39 10.69 8.71
CA ALA A 133 -6.61 11.18 7.36
C ALA A 133 -6.32 10.09 6.31
N CYS A 134 -5.17 9.43 6.42
CA CYS A 134 -4.69 8.49 5.40
C CYS A 134 -5.38 7.13 5.47
N PHE A 135 -5.77 6.69 6.66
CA PHE A 135 -6.52 5.45 6.86
C PHE A 135 -7.95 5.55 6.32
N ASN A 136 -8.58 6.72 6.43
CA ASN A 136 -9.92 6.97 5.92
C ASN A 136 -9.97 7.35 4.44
N ASP A 137 -8.82 7.59 3.80
CA ASP A 137 -8.75 7.77 2.35
C ASP A 137 -8.70 6.40 1.65
N LEU A 138 -9.82 6.04 1.03
CA LEU A 138 -10.04 4.72 0.43
C LEU A 138 -9.92 4.73 -1.10
N GLU A 139 -9.46 5.83 -1.71
CA GLU A 139 -9.22 5.89 -3.14
C GLU A 139 -8.11 4.91 -3.58
N PRO A 140 -8.23 4.24 -4.74
CA PRO A 140 -9.31 4.35 -5.74
C PRO A 140 -10.48 3.39 -5.52
N PHE A 141 -10.51 2.65 -4.42
CA PHE A 141 -11.46 1.56 -4.21
C PHE A 141 -12.79 2.01 -3.61
N GLY A 142 -12.82 3.14 -2.90
CA GLY A 142 -13.98 3.61 -2.12
C GLY A 142 -14.35 2.69 -0.94
N ARG A 143 -13.59 1.63 -0.70
CA ARG A 143 -13.75 0.66 0.39
C ARG A 143 -12.46 -0.12 0.61
N ILE A 144 -12.29 -0.71 1.80
CA ILE A 144 -11.19 -1.65 2.06
C ILE A 144 -11.56 -3.03 1.47
N PRO A 145 -10.79 -3.57 0.51
CA PRO A 145 -11.10 -4.85 -0.14
C PRO A 145 -10.64 -6.05 0.72
N HIS A 146 -11.49 -6.49 1.66
CA HIS A 146 -11.19 -7.65 2.51
C HIS A 146 -11.32 -9.00 1.79
N SER A 147 -12.07 -9.05 0.68
CA SER A 147 -12.34 -10.26 -0.09
C SER A 147 -12.37 -10.00 -1.60
N LYS A 148 -12.35 -11.07 -2.40
CA LYS A 148 -12.58 -10.97 -3.86
C LYS A 148 -13.95 -10.35 -4.19
N ALA A 149 -14.95 -10.56 -3.34
CA ALA A 149 -16.27 -9.96 -3.53
C ALA A 149 -16.23 -8.45 -3.31
N ASP A 150 -15.51 -7.98 -2.28
CA ASP A 150 -15.29 -6.55 -2.06
C ASP A 150 -14.57 -5.89 -3.23
N ALA A 151 -13.50 -6.53 -3.72
CA ALA A 151 -12.75 -6.04 -4.89
C ALA A 151 -13.64 -5.94 -6.14
N LYS A 152 -14.47 -6.95 -6.41
CA LYS A 152 -15.44 -6.90 -7.52
C LYS A 152 -16.46 -5.78 -7.37
N ARG A 153 -16.94 -5.53 -6.14
CA ARG A 153 -17.84 -4.40 -5.89
C ARG A 153 -17.12 -3.07 -6.09
N ALA A 154 -15.89 -2.91 -5.60
CA ALA A 154 -15.10 -1.69 -5.77
C ALA A 154 -14.89 -1.36 -7.25
N TYR A 155 -14.55 -2.37 -8.05
CA TYR A 155 -14.42 -2.23 -9.49
C TYR A 155 -15.74 -1.82 -10.17
N ARG A 156 -16.87 -2.43 -9.76
CA ARG A 156 -18.19 -2.05 -10.29
C ARG A 156 -18.53 -0.60 -9.97
N ASP A 157 -18.24 -0.14 -8.75
CA ASP A 157 -18.52 1.24 -8.36
C ASP A 157 -17.66 2.22 -9.16
N PHE A 158 -16.38 1.91 -9.37
CA PHE A 158 -15.49 2.66 -10.25
C PHE A 158 -16.04 2.76 -11.69
N GLN A 159 -16.50 1.65 -12.29
CA GLN A 159 -17.09 1.66 -13.63
C GLN A 159 -18.36 2.51 -13.72
N ASN A 160 -19.05 2.71 -12.60
CA ASN A 160 -20.30 3.46 -12.53
C ASN A 160 -20.11 4.90 -12.06
N ARG A 161 -18.88 5.33 -11.73
CA ARG A 161 -18.63 6.63 -11.10
C ARG A 161 -19.13 7.82 -11.94
N ASP A 162 -19.04 7.69 -13.27
CA ASP A 162 -19.41 8.74 -14.23
C ASP A 162 -20.83 8.54 -14.80
N ARG A 163 -21.59 7.53 -14.34
CA ARG A 163 -22.93 7.26 -14.90
C ARG A 163 -23.94 8.39 -14.66
N TYR A 164 -23.79 9.12 -13.56
CA TYR A 164 -24.68 10.23 -13.23
C TYR A 164 -24.26 11.54 -13.88
N THR A 165 -22.99 11.69 -14.24
CA THR A 165 -22.44 12.88 -14.93
C THR A 165 -22.46 12.76 -16.45
N ALA A 166 -22.56 11.55 -17.01
CA ALA A 166 -22.64 11.33 -18.46
C ALA A 166 -23.99 11.74 -19.11
N ASN A 167 -25.01 12.05 -18.30
CA ASN A 167 -26.35 12.46 -18.75
C ASN A 167 -26.68 13.93 -18.39
N LEU A 168 -25.70 14.71 -17.93
CA LEU A 168 -25.78 16.15 -17.72
C LEU A 168 -24.97 16.86 -18.82
#